data_AF-A0A6M0IMK3-F1
#
_entry.id   AF-A0A6M0IMK3-F1
#
_cell.length_a   1.000
_cell.length_b   1.000
_cell.length_c   1.000
_cell.angle_alpha   90.00
_cell.angle_beta   90.00
_cell.angle_gamma   90.00
#
_symmetry.space_group_name_H-M   'P 1'
#
loop_
_entity.id
_entity.type
_entity.pdbx_description
1 polymer ?
#
loop_
_entity_poly.entity_id
_entity_poly.type
_entity_poly.pdbx_seq_one_letter_code
_entity_poly.pdbx_strand_id
1 'polypeptide(L)'
;MINVYGKRVCFLSDQPRLGLLTLLCIFFIASPSIAQTPTRTQLIGTWIGVHSQWDTDNFCSLPTYIQLDADSTYTLGMVDGSAAAVPSTWAIDGDRVRLDTVHFAPKLITVDGDLLRIGSNYPMVFRRFTDIPLDSVATYRQLSGRVWQSDSLTVSFYTNGQIALENTRSRQRTATAHYWRLARFGSSLFIVILGNQYRREGNYKFLWQISSQSSTQVQTMGWHGHAIGPKTFRFLRNLMPGDSCRPNSFQTCDNCFTPLLGEAAIGRSARRYALTQLLTNQYRPITRTDQSGLIHIQFIINCEGESGRFSMSSLGNDYCPKTFAPQITDQLLAICRNTIATDSSFLPDNKSGERPMDTTISFTVRLQNGSITDILP
;
A
#
# COMPACT_ATOMS: atom_id res chain seq x y z
N MET A 1 46.50 -14.91 5.00
CA MET A 1 46.00 -14.82 3.61
C MET A 1 44.85 -13.83 3.59
N ILE A 2 45.08 -12.71 2.94
CA ILE A 2 44.20 -11.54 2.86
C ILE A 2 43.16 -11.78 1.78
N ASN A 3 41.89 -11.50 2.07
CA ASN A 3 40.96 -11.04 1.04
C ASN A 3 39.94 -10.09 1.68
N VAL A 4 40.37 -8.84 1.83
CA VAL A 4 39.50 -7.73 2.24
C VAL A 4 38.90 -7.18 0.95
N TYR A 5 37.62 -7.49 0.71
CA TYR A 5 36.87 -6.90 -0.40
C TYR A 5 36.69 -5.40 -0.14
N GLY A 6 37.41 -4.60 -0.93
CA GLY A 6 37.29 -3.15 -0.95
C GLY A 6 35.90 -2.72 -1.41
N LYS A 7 35.03 -2.35 -0.46
CA LYS A 7 33.88 -1.49 -0.73
C LYS A 7 34.39 -0.06 -0.88
N ARG A 8 34.36 0.49 -2.09
CA ARG A 8 34.37 1.94 -2.28
C ARG A 8 33.02 2.46 -1.78
N VAL A 9 33.01 3.05 -0.58
CA VAL A 9 31.86 3.79 -0.07
C VAL A 9 31.93 5.18 -0.70
N CYS A 10 30.97 5.51 -1.56
CA CYS A 10 30.79 6.86 -2.08
C CYS A 10 30.29 7.75 -0.92
N PHE A 11 31.23 8.38 -0.20
CA PHE A 11 30.92 9.43 0.77
C PHE A 11 30.61 10.73 0.02
N LEU A 12 29.37 11.21 0.13
CA LEU A 12 29.02 12.61 -0.13
C LEU A 12 29.63 13.44 1.01
N SER A 13 30.85 13.94 0.79
CA SER A 13 31.57 14.83 1.72
C SER A 13 31.41 16.27 1.26
N ASP A 14 30.53 17.03 1.93
CA ASP A 14 30.67 18.50 2.03
C ASP A 14 29.84 19.04 3.20
N GLN A 15 30.47 19.19 4.37
CA GLN A 15 30.05 20.10 5.44
C GLN A 15 31.28 20.64 6.20
N PRO A 16 31.33 21.95 6.51
CA PRO A 16 32.44 22.58 7.23
C PRO A 16 32.37 22.37 8.75
N ARG A 17 33.54 22.44 9.38
CA ARG A 17 33.77 22.26 10.83
C ARG A 17 33.10 23.38 11.64
N LEU A 18 32.21 23.03 12.56
CA LEU A 18 31.71 23.92 13.62
C LEU A 18 32.16 23.43 15.00
N GLY A 19 32.46 24.40 15.86
CA GLY A 19 33.25 24.26 17.09
C GLY A 19 32.65 23.38 18.20
N LEU A 20 33.59 22.91 19.01
CA LEU A 20 33.43 22.07 20.19
C LEU A 20 32.63 22.81 21.29
N LEU A 21 31.43 22.33 21.61
CA LEU A 21 30.68 22.73 22.82
C LEU A 21 30.38 21.46 23.64
N THR A 22 30.95 21.41 24.84
CA THR A 22 30.90 20.29 25.77
C THR A 22 29.50 20.17 26.37
N LEU A 23 28.66 19.26 25.87
CA LEU A 23 27.34 18.95 26.42
C LEU A 23 27.45 17.73 27.35
N LEU A 24 27.09 17.91 28.63
CA LEU A 24 26.89 16.79 29.57
C LEU A 24 25.67 15.96 29.12
N CYS A 25 25.92 14.83 28.45
CA CYS A 25 24.90 13.82 28.18
C CYS A 25 24.63 13.00 29.45
N ILE A 26 23.54 13.31 30.15
CA ILE A 26 22.95 12.44 31.17
C ILE A 26 22.32 11.26 30.42
N PHE A 27 23.00 10.10 30.44
CA PHE A 27 22.44 8.84 29.95
C PHE A 27 21.31 8.38 30.87
N PHE A 28 20.08 8.78 30.55
CA PHE A 28 18.91 8.03 31.00
C PHE A 28 18.98 6.65 30.35
N ILE A 29 19.39 5.64 31.14
CA ILE A 29 19.25 4.23 30.78
C ILE A 29 17.74 3.96 30.78
N ALA A 30 17.07 4.27 29.66
CA ALA A 30 15.73 3.82 29.40
C ALA A 30 15.79 2.30 29.37
N SER A 31 15.45 1.66 30.49
CA SER A 31 15.31 0.20 30.53
C SER A 31 14.30 -0.17 29.44
N PRO A 32 14.68 -0.99 28.45
CA PRO A 32 13.74 -1.37 27.40
C PRO A 32 12.56 -2.04 28.09
N SER A 33 11.38 -1.41 28.02
CA SER A 33 10.16 -1.96 28.59
C SER A 33 10.00 -3.38 28.06
N ILE A 34 10.16 -4.37 28.93
CA ILE A 34 9.99 -5.77 28.57
C ILE A 34 8.53 -5.91 28.15
N ALA A 35 8.29 -6.10 26.85
CA ALA A 35 6.95 -6.28 26.32
C ALA A 35 6.28 -7.46 27.04
N GLN A 36 5.29 -7.16 27.87
CA GLN A 36 4.55 -8.15 28.65
C GLN A 36 3.53 -8.85 27.74
N THR A 37 3.36 -10.16 27.91
CA THR A 37 2.28 -10.89 27.25
C THR A 37 0.93 -10.30 27.69
N PRO A 38 0.01 -10.02 26.76
CA PRO A 38 -1.28 -9.46 27.12
C PRO A 38 -2.07 -10.44 28.01
N THR A 39 -2.72 -9.89 29.02
CA THR A 39 -3.61 -10.64 29.92
C THR A 39 -4.91 -11.01 29.19
N ARG A 40 -5.62 -12.04 29.71
CA ARG A 40 -6.93 -12.46 29.19
C ARG A 40 -7.91 -11.29 29.12
N THR A 41 -7.98 -10.49 30.18
CA THR A 41 -8.86 -9.32 30.27
C THR A 41 -8.53 -8.24 29.26
N GLN A 42 -7.24 -8.03 28.95
CA GLN A 42 -6.84 -7.08 27.92
C GLN A 42 -7.29 -7.50 26.53
N LEU A 43 -7.29 -8.81 26.23
CA LEU A 43 -7.69 -9.33 24.91
C LEU A 43 -9.20 -9.39 24.71
N ILE A 44 -9.99 -9.58 25.77
CA ILE A 44 -11.45 -9.67 25.67
C ILE A 44 -12.04 -8.38 25.05
N GLY A 45 -13.00 -8.57 24.15
CA GLY A 45 -13.75 -7.51 23.48
C GLY A 45 -13.73 -7.64 21.96
N THR A 46 -14.37 -6.68 21.30
CA THR A 46 -14.41 -6.57 19.84
C THR A 46 -13.30 -5.65 19.34
N TRP A 47 -12.58 -6.09 18.32
CA TRP A 47 -11.49 -5.38 17.70
C TRP A 47 -11.74 -5.24 16.20
N ILE A 48 -11.69 -4.02 15.69
CA ILE A 48 -11.87 -3.71 14.27
C ILE A 48 -10.52 -3.73 13.57
N GLY A 49 -10.43 -4.50 12.49
CA GLY A 49 -9.30 -4.56 11.59
C GLY A 49 -9.00 -3.19 11.02
N VAL A 50 -7.71 -2.86 11.01
CA VAL A 50 -7.21 -1.61 10.44
C VAL A 50 -6.42 -1.96 9.20
N HIS A 51 -5.36 -2.74 9.37
CA HIS A 51 -4.50 -3.16 8.27
C HIS A 51 -3.56 -4.30 8.62
N SER A 52 -3.05 -5.00 7.61
CA SER A 52 -1.84 -5.81 7.71
C SER A 52 -0.65 -4.97 7.26
N GLN A 53 0.41 -4.92 8.06
CA GLN A 53 1.68 -4.32 7.62
C GLN A 53 2.43 -5.35 6.79
N TRP A 54 3.00 -4.94 5.66
CA TRP A 54 3.81 -5.80 4.80
C TRP A 54 5.27 -5.39 4.77
N ASP A 55 5.47 -4.09 4.75
CA ASP A 55 6.76 -3.46 4.92
C ASP A 55 6.53 -2.18 5.73
N THR A 56 7.61 -1.50 6.07
CA THR A 56 7.64 -0.17 6.69
C THR A 56 6.65 0.81 6.05
N ASP A 57 6.46 0.75 4.73
CA ASP A 57 5.62 1.67 3.97
C ASP A 57 4.41 1.01 3.26
N ASN A 58 4.24 -0.30 3.36
CA ASN A 58 3.20 -1.04 2.64
C ASN A 58 2.15 -1.61 3.60
N PHE A 59 0.92 -1.13 3.47
CA PHE A 59 -0.20 -1.50 4.34
C PHE A 59 -1.37 -2.01 3.52
N CYS A 60 -1.91 -3.15 3.94
CA CYS A 60 -3.11 -3.73 3.35
C CYS A 60 -4.32 -3.51 4.23
N SER A 61 -5.37 -2.87 3.74
CA SER A 61 -6.55 -2.59 4.58
C SER A 61 -7.27 -3.89 4.98
N LEU A 62 -7.71 -3.96 6.23
CA LEU A 62 -8.43 -5.11 6.78
C LEU A 62 -9.83 -4.69 7.22
N PRO A 63 -10.87 -4.83 6.38
CA PRO A 63 -12.25 -4.54 6.79
C PRO A 63 -12.84 -5.66 7.66
N THR A 64 -12.04 -6.27 8.54
CA THR A 64 -12.41 -7.41 9.38
C THR A 64 -12.70 -6.97 10.81
N TYR A 65 -13.28 -7.85 11.62
CA TYR A 65 -13.30 -7.71 13.06
C TYR A 65 -12.95 -9.05 13.70
N ILE A 66 -12.35 -9.00 14.89
CA ILE A 66 -12.18 -10.15 15.78
C ILE A 66 -12.84 -9.84 17.11
N GLN A 67 -13.77 -10.68 17.55
CA GLN A 67 -14.40 -10.60 18.87
C GLN A 67 -13.88 -11.75 19.72
N LEU A 68 -13.25 -11.43 20.86
CA LEU A 68 -12.69 -12.40 21.80
C LEU A 68 -13.57 -12.40 23.06
N ASP A 69 -14.33 -13.48 23.26
CA ASP A 69 -15.29 -13.58 24.36
C ASP A 69 -14.66 -14.19 25.61
N ALA A 70 -15.23 -13.88 26.77
CA ALA A 70 -14.71 -14.31 28.07
C ALA A 70 -14.73 -15.83 28.26
N ASP A 71 -15.58 -16.54 27.53
CA ASP A 71 -15.76 -18.00 27.56
C ASP A 71 -14.78 -18.77 26.67
N SER A 72 -13.71 -18.12 26.20
CA SER A 72 -12.71 -18.72 25.31
C SER A 72 -13.23 -19.04 23.90
N THR A 73 -14.36 -18.47 23.49
CA THR A 73 -14.78 -18.43 22.08
C THR A 73 -14.35 -17.12 21.41
N TYR A 74 -14.15 -17.14 20.10
CA TYR A 74 -13.93 -15.93 19.31
C TYR A 74 -14.65 -16.01 17.98
N THR A 75 -14.98 -14.83 17.43
CA THR A 75 -15.59 -14.69 16.11
C THR A 75 -14.71 -13.81 15.23
N LEU A 76 -14.39 -14.27 14.02
CA LEU A 76 -13.70 -13.49 12.98
C LEU A 76 -14.67 -13.24 11.82
N GLY A 77 -14.87 -11.99 11.43
CA GLY A 77 -15.79 -11.68 10.33
C GLY A 77 -15.43 -10.40 9.59
N MET A 78 -16.26 -10.04 8.60
CA MET A 78 -16.14 -8.79 7.85
C MET A 78 -17.08 -7.73 8.45
N VAL A 79 -16.58 -6.51 8.65
CA VAL A 79 -17.38 -5.39 9.20
C VAL A 79 -18.59 -5.07 8.31
N ASP A 80 -18.46 -5.31 7.01
CA ASP A 80 -19.47 -5.02 6.01
C ASP A 80 -20.38 -6.21 5.65
N GLY A 81 -20.24 -7.33 6.37
CA GLY A 81 -21.03 -8.53 6.15
C GLY A 81 -20.80 -9.21 4.80
N SER A 82 -19.72 -8.87 4.08
CA SER A 82 -19.40 -9.48 2.78
C SER A 82 -19.04 -10.97 2.86
N ALA A 83 -18.68 -11.46 4.06
CA ALA A 83 -18.46 -12.87 4.34
C ALA A 83 -19.11 -13.27 5.66
N ALA A 84 -19.52 -14.54 5.76
CA ALA A 84 -20.02 -15.10 7.00
C ALA A 84 -18.95 -15.06 8.08
N ALA A 85 -19.35 -14.74 9.30
CA ALA A 85 -18.45 -14.76 10.44
C ALA A 85 -18.10 -16.21 10.81
N VAL A 86 -16.83 -16.43 11.14
CA VAL A 86 -16.28 -17.74 11.48
C VAL A 86 -16.05 -17.80 12.99
N PRO A 87 -16.81 -18.62 13.74
CA PRO A 87 -16.56 -18.86 15.15
C PRO A 87 -15.41 -19.86 15.34
N SER A 88 -14.64 -19.70 16.41
CA SER A 88 -13.63 -20.67 16.88
C SER A 88 -13.31 -20.43 18.37
N THR A 89 -12.21 -20.99 18.88
CA THR A 89 -11.79 -20.93 20.28
C THR A 89 -10.44 -20.25 20.44
N TRP A 90 -10.22 -19.62 21.58
CA TRP A 90 -8.93 -19.03 21.93
C TRP A 90 -8.56 -19.31 23.38
N ALA A 91 -7.26 -19.29 23.67
CA ALA A 91 -6.75 -19.50 25.01
C ALA A 91 -5.41 -18.77 25.21
N ILE A 92 -5.07 -18.52 26.47
CA ILE A 92 -3.72 -18.14 26.90
C ILE A 92 -3.13 -19.32 27.64
N ASP A 93 -1.95 -19.77 27.23
CA ASP A 93 -1.19 -20.86 27.85
C ASP A 93 0.21 -20.34 28.18
N GLY A 94 0.45 -20.06 29.47
CA GLY A 94 1.65 -19.35 29.92
C GLY A 94 1.76 -17.97 29.27
N ASP A 95 2.79 -17.78 28.46
CA ASP A 95 3.09 -16.54 27.73
C ASP A 95 2.67 -16.58 26.24
N ARG A 96 1.96 -17.64 25.82
CA ARG A 96 1.49 -17.86 24.45
C ARG A 96 0.00 -17.62 24.34
N VAL A 97 -0.43 -17.10 23.19
CA VAL A 97 -1.85 -16.98 22.85
C VAL A 97 -2.15 -17.94 21.72
N ARG A 98 -3.20 -18.75 21.87
CA ARG A 98 -3.72 -19.64 20.83
C ARG A 98 -5.00 -19.05 20.26
N LEU A 99 -5.07 -18.90 18.93
CA LEU A 99 -6.30 -18.66 18.18
C LEU A 99 -6.54 -19.88 17.30
N ASP A 100 -7.62 -20.62 17.58
CA ASP A 100 -7.90 -21.91 16.95
C ASP A 100 -6.73 -22.90 17.08
N THR A 101 -6.17 -23.36 15.97
CA THR A 101 -5.03 -24.26 15.86
C THR A 101 -3.69 -23.52 15.82
N VAL A 102 -3.70 -22.19 15.73
CA VAL A 102 -2.49 -21.36 15.59
C VAL A 102 -2.02 -20.88 16.96
N HIS A 103 -0.79 -21.23 17.31
CA HIS A 103 -0.13 -20.80 18.54
C HIS A 103 0.85 -19.67 18.28
N PHE A 104 0.55 -18.49 18.80
CA PHE A 104 1.43 -17.33 18.73
C PHE A 104 2.46 -17.39 19.86
N ALA A 105 3.74 -17.34 19.49
CA ALA A 105 4.84 -17.19 20.44
C ALA A 105 4.73 -15.85 21.20
N PRO A 106 5.42 -15.71 22.34
CA PRO A 106 5.41 -14.47 23.11
C PRO A 106 5.83 -13.28 22.24
N LYS A 107 5.23 -12.12 22.50
CA LYS A 107 5.43 -10.87 21.73
C LYS A 107 4.89 -10.88 20.29
N LEU A 108 4.39 -12.01 19.77
CA LEU A 108 3.66 -12.02 18.49
C LEU A 108 2.22 -11.52 18.66
N ILE A 109 1.69 -11.48 19.88
CA ILE A 109 0.47 -10.72 20.19
C ILE A 109 0.82 -9.66 21.21
N THR A 110 0.53 -8.40 20.87
CA THR A 110 0.76 -7.26 21.75
C THR A 110 -0.48 -6.40 21.83
N VAL A 111 -0.73 -5.84 23.01
CA VAL A 111 -1.79 -4.86 23.25
C VAL A 111 -1.13 -3.61 23.81
N ASP A 112 -1.33 -2.49 23.13
CA ASP A 112 -0.90 -1.16 23.57
C ASP A 112 -2.13 -0.23 23.59
N GLY A 113 -2.68 -0.03 24.79
CA GLY A 113 -3.98 0.65 24.97
C GLY A 113 -5.09 -0.03 24.16
N ASP A 114 -5.60 0.69 23.17
CA ASP A 114 -6.67 0.24 22.27
C ASP A 114 -6.15 -0.39 20.96
N LEU A 115 -4.85 -0.67 20.86
CA LEU A 115 -4.26 -1.30 19.67
C LEU A 115 -3.86 -2.74 19.95
N LEU A 116 -4.42 -3.67 19.19
CA LEU A 116 -4.06 -5.08 19.18
C LEU A 116 -3.24 -5.36 17.92
N ARG A 117 -2.05 -5.94 18.09
CA ARG A 117 -1.19 -6.38 16.98
C ARG A 117 -0.97 -7.88 17.06
N ILE A 118 -1.16 -8.58 15.94
CA ILE A 118 -1.03 -10.04 15.83
C ILE A 118 -0.06 -10.39 14.68
N GLY A 119 1.03 -11.09 14.98
CA GLY A 119 2.11 -11.45 14.06
C GLY A 119 3.38 -10.59 14.23
N SER A 120 4.47 -10.98 13.56
CA SER A 120 5.76 -10.26 13.57
C SER A 120 6.08 -9.59 12.23
N ASN A 121 6.23 -10.39 11.18
CA ASN A 121 6.69 -9.93 9.86
C ASN A 121 5.58 -9.19 9.12
N TYR A 122 4.35 -9.70 9.25
CA TYR A 122 3.16 -9.16 8.60
C TYR A 122 2.05 -8.88 9.61
N PRO A 123 2.28 -8.01 10.61
CA PRO A 123 1.38 -7.89 11.74
C PRO A 123 0.02 -7.35 11.27
N MET A 124 -1.04 -8.06 11.65
CA MET A 124 -2.39 -7.56 11.59
C MET A 124 -2.60 -6.59 12.74
N VAL A 125 -3.09 -5.40 12.42
CA VAL A 125 -3.36 -4.33 13.37
C VAL A 125 -4.86 -4.16 13.49
N PHE A 126 -5.34 -4.24 14.72
CA PHE A 126 -6.72 -3.99 15.09
C PHE A 126 -6.78 -2.86 16.10
N ARG A 127 -7.90 -2.15 16.12
CA ARG A 127 -8.23 -1.20 17.19
C ARG A 127 -9.43 -1.70 17.99
N ARG A 128 -9.50 -1.37 19.26
CA ARG A 128 -10.67 -1.68 20.08
C ARG A 128 -11.91 -1.01 19.49
N PHE A 129 -13.00 -1.75 19.43
CA PHE A 129 -14.28 -1.25 18.95
C PHE A 129 -15.00 -0.49 20.05
N THR A 130 -15.54 0.67 19.70
CA THR A 130 -16.47 1.44 20.53
C THR A 130 -17.71 1.68 19.70
N ASP A 131 -18.87 1.28 20.21
CA ASP A 131 -20.11 1.41 19.46
C ASP A 131 -20.65 2.85 19.55
N ILE A 132 -20.93 3.46 18.40
CA ILE A 132 -21.38 4.85 18.25
C ILE A 132 -22.66 4.85 17.41
N PRO A 133 -23.84 5.04 18.03
CA PRO A 133 -25.10 4.94 17.30
C PRO A 133 -25.26 6.07 16.29
N LEU A 134 -25.57 5.71 15.04
CA LEU A 134 -25.84 6.66 13.96
C LEU A 134 -26.99 6.19 13.07
N ASP A 135 -27.79 7.14 12.57
CA ASP A 135 -28.86 6.87 11.62
C ASP A 135 -28.28 6.65 10.20
N SER A 136 -28.45 5.46 9.64
CA SER A 136 -27.86 5.10 8.34
C SER A 136 -28.44 5.89 7.16
N VAL A 137 -29.74 6.21 7.21
CA VAL A 137 -30.43 6.91 6.12
C VAL A 137 -30.03 8.38 6.09
N ALA A 138 -30.03 9.05 7.25
CA ALA A 138 -29.58 10.42 7.40
C ALA A 138 -28.09 10.55 7.04
N THR A 139 -27.26 9.61 7.48
CA THR A 139 -25.83 9.57 7.15
C THR A 139 -25.59 9.41 5.65
N TYR A 140 -26.31 8.48 5.00
CA TYR A 140 -26.19 8.29 3.55
C TYR A 140 -26.58 9.56 2.79
N ARG A 141 -27.72 10.18 3.14
CA ARG A 141 -28.18 11.45 2.54
C ARG A 141 -27.19 12.60 2.78
N GLN A 142 -26.53 12.60 3.93
CA GLN A 142 -25.55 13.62 4.27
C GLN A 142 -24.26 13.47 3.44
N LEU A 143 -23.83 12.26 3.13
CA LEU A 143 -22.60 12.02 2.35
C LEU A 143 -22.85 12.07 0.82
N SER A 144 -23.92 11.44 0.37
CA SER A 144 -24.20 11.20 -1.06
C SER A 144 -24.42 12.49 -1.85
N GLY A 145 -23.76 12.60 -3.01
CA GLY A 145 -23.84 13.77 -3.88
C GLY A 145 -22.94 14.94 -3.45
N ARG A 146 -21.95 14.72 -2.56
CA ARG A 146 -21.14 15.79 -1.97
C ARG A 146 -19.65 15.52 -2.01
N VAL A 147 -18.88 16.61 -1.98
CA VAL A 147 -17.42 16.63 -1.90
C VAL A 147 -17.01 17.06 -0.49
N TRP A 148 -16.12 16.28 0.10
CA TRP A 148 -15.63 16.40 1.45
C TRP A 148 -14.11 16.50 1.45
N GLN A 149 -13.52 17.32 2.31
CA GLN A 149 -12.08 17.53 2.33
C GLN A 149 -11.49 17.48 3.74
N SER A 150 -10.35 16.82 3.84
CA SER A 150 -9.44 16.83 4.99
C SER A 150 -8.09 17.41 4.57
N ASP A 151 -7.15 17.54 5.51
CA ASP A 151 -5.82 18.12 5.25
C ASP A 151 -4.99 17.37 4.21
N SER A 152 -5.35 16.13 3.86
CA SER A 152 -4.57 15.29 2.94
C SER A 152 -5.39 14.60 1.87
N LEU A 153 -6.72 14.76 1.87
CA LEU A 153 -7.61 13.96 1.05
C LEU A 153 -8.91 14.72 0.77
N THR A 154 -9.25 14.84 -0.51
CA THR A 154 -10.59 15.19 -0.98
C THR A 154 -11.32 13.91 -1.38
N VAL A 155 -12.58 13.80 -0.99
CA VAL A 155 -13.44 12.63 -1.20
C VAL A 155 -14.75 13.08 -1.84
N SER A 156 -15.07 12.52 -3.00
CA SER A 156 -16.30 12.83 -3.74
C SER A 156 -17.22 11.62 -3.72
N PHE A 157 -18.32 11.69 -2.99
CA PHE A 157 -19.30 10.60 -2.89
C PHE A 157 -20.40 10.77 -3.94
N TYR A 158 -20.38 9.96 -4.99
CA TYR A 158 -21.38 10.00 -6.06
C TYR A 158 -22.64 9.24 -5.65
N THR A 159 -23.79 9.69 -6.15
CA THR A 159 -25.12 9.12 -5.84
C THR A 159 -25.32 7.71 -6.39
N ASN A 160 -24.54 7.33 -7.41
CA ASN A 160 -24.52 5.98 -7.99
C ASN A 160 -23.63 4.99 -7.21
N GLY A 161 -23.10 5.38 -6.05
CA GLY A 161 -22.23 4.53 -5.23
C GLY A 161 -20.76 4.52 -5.65
N GLN A 162 -20.36 5.35 -6.62
CA GLN A 162 -18.94 5.58 -6.92
C GLN A 162 -18.33 6.61 -5.96
N ILE A 163 -17.02 6.54 -5.77
CA ILE A 163 -16.26 7.48 -4.94
C ILE A 163 -14.93 7.82 -5.61
N ALA A 164 -14.60 9.11 -5.66
CA ALA A 164 -13.27 9.56 -6.07
C ALA A 164 -12.45 9.99 -4.85
N LEU A 165 -11.19 9.55 -4.79
CA LEU A 165 -10.23 9.86 -3.73
C LEU A 165 -9.07 10.66 -4.32
N GLU A 166 -8.93 11.93 -3.96
CA GLU A 166 -7.86 12.81 -4.46
C GLU A 166 -6.89 13.16 -3.33
N ASN A 167 -5.61 12.80 -3.52
CA ASN A 167 -4.55 13.16 -2.58
C ASN A 167 -4.14 14.62 -2.77
N THR A 168 -4.52 15.49 -1.84
CA THR A 168 -4.25 16.94 -1.92
C THR A 168 -2.79 17.30 -1.60
N ARG A 169 -2.02 16.38 -1.02
CA ARG A 169 -0.58 16.59 -0.72
C ARG A 169 0.32 16.26 -1.91
N SER A 170 -0.14 15.44 -2.86
CA SER A 170 0.67 15.14 -4.03
C SER A 170 0.67 16.33 -4.99
N ARG A 171 1.85 16.69 -5.53
CA ARG A 171 1.98 17.81 -6.48
C ARG A 171 1.09 17.64 -7.71
N GLN A 172 0.85 16.38 -8.11
CA GLN A 172 0.03 16.00 -9.25
C GLN A 172 -1.46 15.85 -8.91
N ARG A 173 -1.86 15.98 -7.63
CA ARG A 173 -3.23 15.78 -7.16
C ARG A 173 -3.88 14.51 -7.72
N THR A 174 -3.17 13.41 -7.55
CA THR A 174 -3.59 12.09 -8.03
C THR A 174 -4.95 11.71 -7.44
N ALA A 175 -5.90 11.40 -8.33
CA ALA A 175 -7.25 10.96 -8.03
C ALA A 175 -7.44 9.52 -8.51
N THR A 176 -8.03 8.70 -7.65
CA THR A 176 -8.43 7.31 -7.94
C THR A 176 -9.94 7.17 -7.83
N ALA A 177 -10.53 6.24 -8.58
CA ALA A 177 -11.96 5.95 -8.59
C ALA A 177 -12.24 4.56 -8.01
N HIS A 178 -13.26 4.50 -7.15
CA HIS A 178 -13.66 3.30 -6.41
C HIS A 178 -15.18 3.27 -6.26
N TYR A 179 -15.65 2.33 -5.43
CA TYR A 179 -17.02 2.26 -4.98
C TYR A 179 -17.07 2.41 -3.46
N TRP A 180 -18.20 2.91 -2.98
CA TRP A 180 -18.43 3.06 -1.54
C TRP A 180 -19.79 2.51 -1.12
N ARG A 181 -19.88 2.19 0.17
CA ARG A 181 -21.14 1.92 0.86
C ARG A 181 -21.02 2.27 2.34
N LEU A 182 -22.16 2.42 3.00
CA LEU A 182 -22.22 2.38 4.45
C LEU A 182 -22.43 0.94 4.91
N ALA A 183 -21.53 0.46 5.77
CA ALA A 183 -21.71 -0.78 6.50
C ALA A 183 -22.16 -0.48 7.92
N ARG A 184 -23.07 -1.31 8.43
CA ARG A 184 -23.49 -1.26 9.83
C ARG A 184 -22.84 -2.41 10.58
N PHE A 185 -22.23 -2.08 11.72
CA PHE A 185 -21.67 -3.06 12.65
C PHE A 185 -21.99 -2.60 14.07
N GLY A 186 -22.82 -3.36 14.79
CA GLY A 186 -23.50 -2.85 15.99
C GLY A 186 -24.48 -1.72 15.66
N SER A 187 -24.42 -0.64 16.43
CA SER A 187 -25.12 0.61 16.11
C SER A 187 -24.26 1.60 15.31
N SER A 188 -22.98 1.30 15.12
CA SER A 188 -22.01 2.09 14.35
C SER A 188 -22.18 1.97 12.85
N LEU A 189 -21.76 3.04 12.17
CA LEU A 189 -21.66 3.10 10.71
C LEU A 189 -20.21 3.25 10.27
N PHE A 190 -19.87 2.55 9.21
CA PHE A 190 -18.56 2.58 8.59
C PHE A 190 -18.67 2.96 7.12
N ILE A 191 -17.80 3.87 6.68
CA ILE A 191 -17.57 4.13 5.26
C ILE A 191 -16.62 3.03 4.78
N VAL A 192 -17.16 2.15 3.92
CA VAL A 192 -16.39 1.08 3.28
C VAL A 192 -16.14 1.49 1.84
N ILE A 193 -14.87 1.58 1.48
CA ILE A 193 -14.42 1.87 0.12
C ILE A 193 -13.77 0.62 -0.44
N LEU A 194 -14.20 0.21 -1.62
CA LEU A 194 -13.80 -1.04 -2.24
C LEU A 194 -13.74 -0.92 -3.76
N GLY A 195 -13.09 -1.90 -4.38
CA GLY A 195 -12.95 -1.99 -5.82
C GLY A 195 -11.98 -0.98 -6.42
N ASN A 196 -12.11 -0.80 -7.72
CA ASN A 196 -11.34 0.14 -8.54
C ASN A 196 -12.28 0.77 -9.61
N GLN A 197 -11.74 1.48 -10.60
CA GLN A 197 -12.57 2.11 -11.64
C GLN A 197 -13.34 1.14 -12.55
N TYR A 198 -12.96 -0.14 -12.57
CA TYR A 198 -13.53 -1.15 -13.45
C TYR A 198 -14.43 -2.14 -12.70
N ARG A 199 -14.16 -2.38 -11.41
CA ARG A 199 -14.80 -3.44 -10.62
C ARG A 199 -15.20 -2.97 -9.23
N ARG A 200 -16.36 -3.43 -8.79
CA ARG A 200 -16.94 -3.08 -7.48
C ARG A 200 -16.39 -3.88 -6.31
N GLU A 201 -15.90 -5.08 -6.55
CA GLU A 201 -15.51 -6.03 -5.50
C GLU A 201 -14.00 -6.03 -5.22
N GLY A 202 -13.62 -6.45 -4.00
CA GLY A 202 -12.22 -6.55 -3.58
C GLY A 202 -11.57 -5.19 -3.31
N ASN A 203 -10.23 -5.14 -3.34
CA ASN A 203 -9.44 -3.89 -3.29
C ASN A 203 -9.87 -2.91 -2.17
N TYR A 204 -10.11 -3.42 -0.95
CA TYR A 204 -10.58 -2.61 0.17
C TYR A 204 -9.61 -1.50 0.54
N LYS A 205 -10.10 -0.27 0.71
CA LYS A 205 -9.33 0.82 1.33
C LYS A 205 -9.56 0.85 2.83
N PHE A 206 -8.83 1.74 3.50
CA PHE A 206 -8.91 1.87 4.94
C PHE A 206 -10.35 2.16 5.35
N LEU A 207 -10.79 1.39 6.33
CA LEU A 207 -12.12 1.47 6.90
C LEU A 207 -12.22 2.70 7.81
N TRP A 208 -13.30 3.47 7.68
CA TRP A 208 -13.55 4.65 8.51
C TRP A 208 -14.87 4.50 9.27
N GLN A 209 -14.79 4.38 10.60
CA GLN A 209 -15.99 4.47 11.46
C GLN A 209 -16.40 5.93 11.55
N ILE A 210 -17.67 6.24 11.34
CA ILE A 210 -18.18 7.60 11.53
C ILE A 210 -18.39 7.79 13.03
N SER A 211 -17.75 8.81 13.62
CA SER A 211 -17.88 9.12 15.05
C SER A 211 -18.86 10.26 15.31
N SER A 212 -18.97 11.20 14.38
CA SER A 212 -19.99 12.25 14.41
C SER A 212 -20.21 12.85 13.02
N GLN A 213 -21.37 13.48 12.81
CA GLN A 213 -21.66 14.19 11.57
C GLN A 213 -22.57 15.40 11.80
N SER A 214 -22.41 16.40 10.94
CA SER A 214 -23.22 17.60 10.84
C SER A 214 -23.35 17.99 9.36
N SER A 215 -24.09 19.06 9.07
CA SER A 215 -24.24 19.58 7.71
C SER A 215 -22.91 19.97 7.05
N THR A 216 -21.93 20.42 7.84
CA THR A 216 -20.66 20.98 7.36
C THR A 216 -19.43 20.13 7.70
N GLN A 217 -19.56 19.10 8.53
CA GLN A 217 -18.44 18.30 8.99
C GLN A 217 -18.83 16.84 9.23
N VAL A 218 -17.94 15.92 8.86
CA VAL A 218 -17.99 14.50 9.22
C VAL A 218 -16.69 14.15 9.92
N GLN A 219 -16.78 13.55 11.10
CA GLN A 219 -15.63 13.02 11.81
C GLN A 219 -15.63 11.50 11.71
N THR A 220 -14.46 10.94 11.44
CA THR A 220 -14.27 9.50 11.35
C THR A 220 -13.12 9.04 12.23
N MET A 221 -13.07 7.74 12.53
CA MET A 221 -11.99 7.06 13.22
C MET A 221 -11.43 5.95 12.32
N GLY A 222 -10.12 5.97 12.05
CA GLY A 222 -9.45 4.94 11.26
C GLY A 222 -7.98 5.24 10.97
N TRP A 223 -7.38 4.46 10.07
CA TRP A 223 -6.00 4.67 9.64
C TRP A 223 -5.89 5.84 8.68
N HIS A 224 -4.86 6.67 8.90
CA HIS A 224 -4.56 7.83 8.05
C HIS A 224 -3.09 7.86 7.61
N GLY A 225 -2.43 6.70 7.53
CA GLY A 225 -1.10 6.51 6.94
C GLY A 225 0.03 6.29 7.96
N HIS A 226 -0.11 6.79 9.18
CA HIS A 226 0.93 6.68 10.22
C HIS A 226 0.38 6.30 11.60
N ALA A 227 -0.86 6.69 11.91
CA ALA A 227 -1.52 6.33 13.15
C ALA A 227 -3.00 6.01 12.92
N ILE A 228 -3.59 5.40 13.95
CA ILE A 228 -5.04 5.24 14.07
C ILE A 228 -5.52 6.44 14.86
N GLY A 229 -6.52 7.14 14.35
CA GLY A 229 -7.01 8.33 15.04
C GLY A 229 -8.20 8.98 14.35
N PRO A 230 -8.71 10.07 14.95
CA PRO A 230 -9.79 10.83 14.37
C PRO A 230 -9.33 11.54 13.10
N LYS A 231 -10.19 11.57 12.09
CA LYS A 231 -10.02 12.35 10.86
C LYS A 231 -11.26 13.17 10.60
N THR A 232 -11.08 14.46 10.39
CA THR A 232 -12.16 15.40 10.13
C THR A 232 -12.23 15.72 8.66
N PHE A 233 -13.42 15.55 8.08
CA PHE A 233 -13.75 15.98 6.73
C PHE A 233 -14.71 17.16 6.80
N ARG A 234 -14.37 18.25 6.13
CA ARG A 234 -15.21 19.45 5.99
C ARG A 234 -15.96 19.36 4.68
N PHE A 235 -17.23 19.73 4.69
CA PHE A 235 -18.01 19.88 3.48
C PHE A 235 -17.37 20.95 2.60
N LEU A 236 -17.08 20.60 1.35
CA LEU A 236 -16.49 21.53 0.39
C LEU A 236 -17.57 22.09 -0.54
N ARG A 237 -18.33 21.22 -1.19
CA ARG A 237 -19.40 21.58 -2.14
C ARG A 237 -20.28 20.39 -2.48
N ASN A 238 -21.43 20.66 -3.09
CA ASN A 238 -22.20 19.62 -3.78
C ASN A 238 -21.49 19.20 -5.07
N LEU A 239 -21.72 17.96 -5.51
CA LEU A 239 -21.33 17.51 -6.84
C LEU A 239 -22.21 18.22 -7.89
N MET A 240 -21.58 18.68 -8.97
CA MET A 240 -22.21 19.38 -10.07
C MET A 240 -22.41 18.46 -11.28
N PRO A 241 -23.41 18.71 -12.14
CA PRO A 241 -23.49 18.06 -13.45
C PRO A 241 -22.17 18.26 -14.22
N GLY A 242 -21.49 17.17 -14.56
CA GLY A 242 -20.17 17.19 -15.22
C GLY A 242 -19.01 16.77 -14.34
N ASP A 243 -19.17 16.72 -13.01
CA ASP A 243 -18.19 16.07 -12.14
C ASP A 243 -18.06 14.59 -12.53
N SER A 244 -16.84 14.12 -12.73
CA SER A 244 -16.58 12.76 -13.21
C SER A 244 -15.83 11.94 -12.16
N CYS A 245 -16.31 10.73 -11.87
CA CYS A 245 -15.59 9.77 -11.05
C CYS A 245 -14.56 9.01 -11.91
N ARG A 246 -13.65 9.74 -12.56
CA ARG A 246 -12.56 9.17 -13.35
C ARG A 246 -11.24 9.38 -12.64
N PRO A 247 -10.35 8.38 -12.66
CA PRO A 247 -8.98 8.59 -12.22
C PRO A 247 -8.34 9.66 -13.12
N ASN A 248 -7.45 10.48 -12.55
CA ASN A 248 -6.62 11.41 -13.34
C ASN A 248 -5.16 10.92 -13.45
N SER A 249 -4.89 9.71 -12.93
CA SER A 249 -3.57 9.10 -12.86
C SER A 249 -3.71 7.58 -12.94
N PHE A 250 -2.59 6.89 -13.20
CA PHE A 250 -2.58 5.43 -13.25
C PHE A 250 -3.08 4.82 -11.94
N GLN A 251 -4.03 3.89 -12.05
CA GLN A 251 -4.61 3.18 -10.93
C GLN A 251 -4.42 1.67 -11.09
N THR A 252 -3.94 1.03 -10.02
CA THR A 252 -3.79 -0.42 -9.92
C THR A 252 -5.15 -1.07 -9.70
N CYS A 253 -5.34 -2.26 -10.27
CA CYS A 253 -6.58 -3.02 -10.07
C CYS A 253 -6.63 -3.68 -8.70
N ASP A 254 -5.47 -3.98 -8.12
CA ASP A 254 -5.34 -4.49 -6.76
C ASP A 254 -4.63 -3.47 -5.85
N ASN A 255 -4.84 -3.59 -4.56
CA ASN A 255 -4.16 -2.78 -3.55
C ASN A 255 -3.54 -3.58 -2.42
N CYS A 256 -3.89 -4.86 -2.27
CA CYS A 256 -3.58 -5.63 -1.08
C CYS A 256 -3.43 -7.12 -1.39
N PHE A 257 -2.49 -7.79 -0.72
CA PHE A 257 -2.34 -9.26 -0.71
C PHE A 257 -1.95 -9.93 -2.05
N THR A 258 -1.23 -9.24 -2.93
CA THR A 258 -0.41 -9.94 -3.93
C THR A 258 0.97 -10.20 -3.32
N PRO A 259 1.43 -11.47 -3.26
CA PRO A 259 2.74 -11.84 -2.71
C PRO A 259 3.81 -11.34 -3.67
N LEU A 260 4.30 -10.13 -3.41
CA LEU A 260 4.90 -9.30 -4.46
C LEU A 260 3.82 -9.02 -5.53
N LEU A 261 3.89 -7.88 -6.20
CA LEU A 261 3.38 -7.88 -7.57
C LEU A 261 3.99 -9.12 -8.22
N GLY A 262 3.25 -9.90 -9.01
CA GLY A 262 3.88 -10.94 -9.78
C GLY A 262 4.96 -10.26 -10.61
N GLU A 263 6.18 -10.20 -10.09
CA GLU A 263 7.34 -9.81 -10.85
C GLU A 263 7.28 -10.86 -11.93
N ALA A 264 6.95 -10.43 -13.13
CA ALA A 264 7.09 -11.29 -14.27
C ALA A 264 8.57 -11.63 -14.25
N ALA A 265 8.95 -12.76 -13.63
CA ALA A 265 10.34 -13.01 -13.34
C ALA A 265 11.02 -13.07 -14.69
N ILE A 266 11.74 -12.00 -15.01
CA ILE A 266 12.49 -11.83 -16.27
C ILE A 266 13.78 -12.67 -16.17
N GLY A 267 13.72 -13.76 -15.40
CA GLY A 267 14.74 -14.78 -15.31
C GLY A 267 14.78 -15.62 -16.59
N ARG A 268 15.09 -16.91 -16.48
CA ARG A 268 15.21 -17.82 -17.64
C ARG A 268 13.84 -18.23 -18.19
N SER A 269 13.04 -17.27 -18.67
CA SER A 269 11.68 -17.46 -19.17
C SER A 269 11.50 -16.88 -20.58
N ALA A 270 10.45 -17.30 -21.27
CA ALA A 270 10.06 -16.75 -22.58
C ALA A 270 9.91 -15.21 -22.57
N ARG A 271 9.53 -14.64 -21.41
CA ARG A 271 9.41 -13.19 -21.22
C ARG A 271 10.75 -12.46 -21.30
N ARG A 272 11.84 -13.05 -20.81
CA ARG A 272 13.18 -12.47 -20.98
C ARG A 272 13.59 -12.44 -22.44
N TYR A 273 13.31 -13.53 -23.19
CA TYR A 273 13.58 -13.56 -24.62
C TYR A 273 12.79 -12.47 -25.36
N ALA A 274 11.48 -12.36 -25.09
CA ALA A 274 10.63 -11.32 -25.66
C ALA A 274 11.18 -9.92 -25.33
N LEU A 275 11.54 -9.65 -24.06
CA LEU A 275 12.10 -8.37 -23.64
C LEU A 275 13.39 -8.05 -24.40
N THR A 276 14.31 -9.02 -24.52
CA THR A 276 15.56 -8.86 -25.25
C THR A 276 15.32 -8.54 -26.72
N GLN A 277 14.37 -9.21 -27.36
CA GLN A 277 14.00 -8.94 -28.76
C GLN A 277 13.44 -7.52 -28.92
N LEU A 278 12.49 -7.12 -28.06
CA LEU A 278 11.89 -5.78 -28.11
C LEU A 278 12.95 -4.68 -27.93
N LEU A 279 13.83 -4.82 -26.93
CA LEU A 279 14.89 -3.84 -26.68
C LEU A 279 15.92 -3.80 -27.81
N THR A 280 16.37 -4.96 -28.30
CA THR A 280 17.36 -5.03 -29.39
C THR A 280 16.83 -4.40 -30.68
N ASN A 281 15.55 -4.60 -30.99
CA ASN A 281 14.95 -4.09 -32.22
C ASN A 281 14.65 -2.59 -32.17
N GLN A 282 14.23 -2.09 -31.00
CA GLN A 282 13.74 -0.71 -30.85
C GLN A 282 14.80 0.28 -30.35
N TYR A 283 15.77 -0.16 -29.55
CA TYR A 283 16.81 0.73 -29.02
C TYR A 283 17.80 1.12 -30.11
N ARG A 284 18.13 2.42 -30.19
CA ARG A 284 19.19 2.93 -31.08
C ARG A 284 20.41 3.32 -30.25
N PRO A 285 21.54 2.62 -30.41
CA PRO A 285 22.77 2.93 -29.69
C PRO A 285 23.24 4.35 -29.91
N ILE A 286 23.76 4.95 -28.84
CA ILE A 286 24.36 6.28 -28.88
C ILE A 286 25.86 6.12 -28.69
N THR A 287 26.65 6.54 -29.68
CA THR A 287 28.10 6.34 -29.62
C THR A 287 28.74 7.39 -28.72
N ARG A 288 28.84 7.09 -27.41
CA ARG A 288 29.49 7.95 -26.40
C ARG A 288 30.18 7.09 -25.34
N THR A 289 31.47 7.33 -25.14
CA THR A 289 32.32 6.54 -24.21
C THR A 289 31.94 6.70 -22.74
N ASP A 290 31.28 7.79 -22.38
CA ASP A 290 30.82 8.09 -21.02
C ASP A 290 29.47 7.43 -20.67
N GLN A 291 28.89 6.60 -21.53
CA GLN A 291 27.56 6.00 -21.34
C GLN A 291 27.61 4.50 -20.99
N SER A 292 28.48 4.13 -20.05
CA SER A 292 28.59 2.77 -19.51
C SER A 292 28.04 2.66 -18.08
N GLY A 293 27.36 1.56 -17.77
CA GLY A 293 26.82 1.28 -16.43
C GLY A 293 25.52 0.47 -16.48
N LEU A 294 24.67 0.64 -15.46
CA LEU A 294 23.42 -0.08 -15.28
C LEU A 294 22.25 0.91 -15.19
N ILE A 295 21.14 0.59 -15.85
CA ILE A 295 19.87 1.31 -15.71
C ILE A 295 18.81 0.29 -15.27
N HIS A 296 18.34 0.42 -14.05
CA HIS A 296 17.24 -0.37 -13.52
C HIS A 296 15.92 0.33 -13.82
N ILE A 297 14.96 -0.40 -14.36
CA ILE A 297 13.65 0.10 -14.79
C ILE A 297 12.58 -0.77 -14.16
N GLN A 298 11.58 -0.13 -13.55
CA GLN A 298 10.41 -0.79 -13.00
C GLN A 298 9.14 -0.05 -13.41
N PHE A 299 8.08 -0.78 -13.72
CA PHE A 299 6.74 -0.24 -13.93
C PHE A 299 5.67 -1.31 -13.72
N ILE A 300 4.41 -0.88 -13.68
CA ILE A 300 3.26 -1.76 -13.50
C ILE A 300 2.37 -1.69 -14.74
N ILE A 301 1.87 -2.85 -15.18
CA ILE A 301 0.76 -2.99 -16.12
C ILE A 301 -0.46 -3.41 -15.29
N ASN A 302 -1.53 -2.63 -15.29
CA ASN A 302 -2.72 -2.99 -14.51
C ASN A 302 -3.54 -4.09 -15.21
N CYS A 303 -4.56 -4.60 -14.52
CA CYS A 303 -5.45 -5.64 -15.03
C CYS A 303 -6.20 -5.29 -16.34
N GLU A 304 -6.21 -4.02 -16.75
CA GLU A 304 -6.81 -3.56 -18.01
C GLU A 304 -5.75 -3.24 -19.09
N GLY A 305 -4.48 -3.58 -18.83
CA GLY A 305 -3.38 -3.37 -19.78
C GLY A 305 -2.82 -1.95 -19.84
N GLU A 306 -3.26 -1.04 -18.96
CA GLU A 306 -2.67 0.29 -18.86
C GLU A 306 -1.33 0.19 -18.13
N SER A 307 -0.37 1.07 -18.44
CA SER A 307 0.93 1.09 -17.74
C SER A 307 1.18 2.38 -16.97
N GLY A 308 1.88 2.25 -15.84
CA GLY A 308 2.21 3.38 -14.98
C GLY A 308 3.21 3.04 -13.88
N ARG A 309 3.38 3.98 -12.95
CA ARG A 309 4.38 3.91 -11.86
C ARG A 309 5.79 3.60 -12.35
N PHE A 310 6.18 4.20 -13.46
CA PHE A 310 7.54 4.10 -13.98
C PHE A 310 8.55 4.67 -12.97
N SER A 311 9.52 3.85 -12.59
CA SER A 311 10.70 4.25 -11.85
C SER A 311 11.95 3.84 -12.63
N MET A 312 12.99 4.67 -12.52
CA MET A 312 14.28 4.40 -13.13
C MET A 312 15.37 4.81 -12.16
N SER A 313 16.33 3.93 -11.93
CA SER A 313 17.55 4.25 -11.19
C SER A 313 18.76 3.83 -12.02
N SER A 314 19.89 4.47 -11.79
CA SER A 314 21.04 4.37 -12.70
C SER A 314 22.34 4.41 -11.93
N LEU A 315 23.24 3.49 -12.29
CA LEU A 315 24.55 3.30 -11.65
C LEU A 315 25.65 3.30 -12.71
N GLY A 316 26.81 3.85 -12.38
CA GLY A 316 28.02 3.72 -13.17
C GLY A 316 28.64 2.32 -13.07
N ASN A 317 29.76 2.11 -13.77
CA ASN A 317 30.55 0.88 -13.66
C ASN A 317 31.21 0.72 -12.27
N ASP A 318 31.32 1.81 -11.52
CA ASP A 318 31.76 1.86 -10.13
C ASP A 318 30.62 1.63 -9.12
N TYR A 319 29.40 1.36 -9.62
CA TYR A 319 28.18 1.18 -8.82
C TYR A 319 27.75 2.42 -8.01
N CYS A 320 28.27 3.60 -8.34
CA CYS A 320 27.77 4.86 -7.77
C CYS A 320 26.68 5.47 -8.66
N PRO A 321 25.74 6.25 -8.08
CA PRO A 321 24.67 6.89 -8.85
C PRO A 321 25.19 7.67 -10.04
N LYS A 322 24.57 7.48 -11.20
CA LYS A 322 25.00 8.10 -12.45
C LYS A 322 23.80 8.63 -13.22
N THR A 323 23.95 9.83 -13.77
CA THR A 323 23.01 10.39 -14.75
C THR A 323 23.46 10.02 -16.15
N PHE A 324 22.67 9.22 -16.86
CA PHE A 324 22.88 8.93 -18.28
C PHE A 324 22.33 10.06 -19.16
N ALA A 325 22.77 10.10 -20.41
CA ALA A 325 22.26 11.06 -21.38
C ALA A 325 20.72 10.87 -21.57
N PRO A 326 19.92 11.95 -21.61
CA PRO A 326 18.46 11.86 -21.75
C PRO A 326 18.01 11.03 -22.95
N GLN A 327 18.76 11.08 -24.05
CA GLN A 327 18.47 10.29 -25.24
C GLN A 327 18.48 8.77 -24.99
N ILE A 328 19.21 8.28 -23.98
CA ILE A 328 19.19 6.86 -23.58
C ILE A 328 17.95 6.60 -22.72
N THR A 329 17.75 7.40 -21.67
CA THR A 329 16.67 7.18 -20.70
C THR A 329 15.29 7.39 -21.32
N ASP A 330 15.15 8.37 -22.20
CA ASP A 330 13.90 8.68 -22.90
C ASP A 330 13.55 7.59 -23.92
N GLN A 331 14.54 7.06 -24.64
CA GLN A 331 14.34 5.90 -25.52
C GLN A 331 13.89 4.68 -24.73
N LEU A 332 14.57 4.34 -23.63
CA LEU A 332 14.21 3.19 -22.81
C LEU A 332 12.79 3.34 -22.24
N LEU A 333 12.43 4.51 -21.70
CA LEU A 333 11.08 4.79 -21.22
C LEU A 333 10.03 4.72 -22.34
N ALA A 334 10.35 5.21 -23.54
CA ALA A 334 9.46 5.12 -24.69
C ALA A 334 9.22 3.67 -25.11
N ILE A 335 10.26 2.84 -25.14
CA ILE A 335 10.14 1.39 -25.43
C ILE A 335 9.29 0.71 -24.37
N CYS A 336 9.50 1.03 -23.09
CA CYS A 336 8.69 0.46 -22.01
C CYS A 336 7.21 0.81 -22.15
N ARG A 337 6.88 2.08 -22.42
CA ARG A 337 5.49 2.56 -22.53
C ARG A 337 4.78 2.10 -23.80
N ASN A 338 5.46 2.14 -24.93
CA ASN A 338 4.82 2.01 -26.24
C ASN A 338 4.99 0.63 -26.85
N THR A 339 5.85 -0.21 -26.29
CA THR A 339 6.15 -1.53 -26.85
C THR A 339 6.00 -2.62 -25.80
N ILE A 340 6.75 -2.55 -24.70
CA ILE A 340 6.73 -3.63 -23.69
C ILE A 340 5.37 -3.69 -22.98
N ALA A 341 4.84 -2.53 -22.57
CA ALA A 341 3.55 -2.46 -21.87
C ALA A 341 2.35 -2.94 -22.69
N THR A 342 2.46 -2.93 -24.01
CA THR A 342 1.39 -3.33 -24.94
C THR A 342 1.58 -4.72 -25.52
N ASP A 343 2.73 -5.36 -25.26
CA ASP A 343 3.05 -6.68 -25.80
C ASP A 343 2.38 -7.79 -24.97
N SER A 344 1.71 -8.71 -25.67
CA SER A 344 0.92 -9.79 -25.06
C SER A 344 1.73 -10.72 -24.16
N SER A 345 3.06 -10.76 -24.31
CA SER A 345 3.96 -11.55 -23.45
C SER A 345 4.00 -11.03 -22.01
N PHE A 346 3.67 -9.75 -21.80
CA PHE A 346 3.73 -9.07 -20.51
C PHE A 346 2.35 -8.70 -19.96
N LEU A 347 1.30 -8.84 -20.76
CA LEU A 347 -0.06 -8.65 -20.29
C LEU A 347 -0.42 -9.72 -19.23
N PRO A 348 -1.27 -9.38 -18.24
CA PRO A 348 -1.81 -10.35 -17.31
C PRO A 348 -2.43 -11.53 -18.05
N ASP A 349 -2.17 -12.76 -17.59
CA ASP A 349 -2.73 -13.96 -18.20
C ASP A 349 -4.25 -13.97 -17.95
N ASN A 350 -5.03 -13.71 -18.99
CA ASN A 350 -6.50 -13.73 -18.94
C ASN A 350 -7.03 -15.16 -19.06
N LYS A 351 -6.43 -16.13 -18.36
CA LYS A 351 -6.94 -17.49 -18.31
C LYS A 351 -8.38 -17.48 -17.78
N SER A 352 -9.24 -18.21 -18.48
CA SER A 352 -10.69 -18.21 -18.25
C SER A 352 -11.03 -18.61 -16.81
N GLY A 353 -11.45 -17.62 -16.01
CA GLY A 353 -11.95 -17.82 -14.64
C GLY A 353 -11.14 -17.12 -13.55
N GLU A 354 -9.88 -16.73 -13.82
CA GLU A 354 -9.07 -16.01 -12.84
C GLU A 354 -9.28 -14.50 -12.94
N ARG A 355 -9.17 -13.81 -11.80
CA ARG A 355 -9.25 -12.34 -11.78
C ARG A 355 -7.94 -11.80 -12.39
N PRO A 356 -7.99 -10.99 -13.47
CA PRO A 356 -6.77 -10.39 -14.01
C PRO A 356 -6.11 -9.54 -12.92
N MET A 357 -4.82 -9.76 -12.76
CA MET A 357 -3.99 -9.14 -11.73
C MET A 357 -3.09 -8.09 -12.35
N ASP A 358 -2.62 -7.15 -11.53
CA ASP A 358 -1.58 -6.24 -11.98
C ASP A 358 -0.24 -6.98 -12.12
N THR A 359 0.52 -6.68 -13.17
CA THR A 359 1.83 -7.27 -13.43
C THR A 359 2.92 -6.22 -13.19
N THR A 360 3.95 -6.56 -12.42
CA THR A 360 5.15 -5.71 -12.32
C THR A 360 6.23 -6.21 -13.24
N ILE A 361 6.77 -5.26 -14.00
CA ILE A 361 7.89 -5.45 -14.88
C ILE A 361 9.07 -4.76 -14.23
N SER A 362 10.13 -5.52 -14.00
CA SER A 362 11.37 -5.06 -13.37
C SER A 362 12.54 -5.70 -14.13
N PHE A 363 13.48 -4.88 -14.58
CA PHE A 363 14.72 -5.35 -15.21
C PHE A 363 15.82 -4.31 -15.14
N THR A 364 17.04 -4.75 -15.37
CA THR A 364 18.22 -3.89 -15.47
C THR A 364 18.88 -4.03 -16.83
N VAL A 365 19.08 -2.91 -17.51
CA VAL A 365 19.84 -2.84 -18.76
C VAL A 365 21.29 -2.51 -18.44
N ARG A 366 22.22 -3.31 -18.95
CA ARG A 366 23.65 -2.98 -18.93
C ARG A 366 24.04 -2.27 -20.22
N LEU A 367 24.68 -1.12 -20.07
CA LEU A 367 25.18 -0.31 -21.17
C LEU A 367 26.70 -0.32 -21.20
N GLN A 368 27.27 -0.40 -22.41
CA GLN A 368 28.68 -0.15 -22.69
C GLN A 368 28.76 0.86 -23.83
N ASN A 369 29.36 2.03 -23.56
CA ASN A 369 29.51 3.12 -24.50
C ASN A 369 28.21 3.51 -25.22
N GLY A 370 27.08 3.43 -24.50
CA GLY A 370 25.73 3.76 -24.98
C GLY A 370 25.03 2.67 -25.79
N SER A 371 25.62 1.48 -25.91
CA SER A 371 25.00 0.27 -26.47
C SER A 371 24.51 -0.66 -25.37
N ILE A 372 23.34 -1.29 -25.55
CA ILE A 372 22.87 -2.36 -24.66
C ILE A 372 23.74 -3.60 -24.88
N THR A 373 24.37 -4.10 -23.83
CA THR A 373 25.18 -5.33 -23.87
C THR A 373 24.52 -6.50 -23.17
N ASP A 374 23.66 -6.23 -22.19
CA ASP A 374 22.98 -7.27 -21.42
C ASP A 374 21.68 -6.74 -20.81
N ILE A 375 20.77 -7.66 -20.51
CA ILE A 375 19.50 -7.42 -19.82
C ILE A 375 19.39 -8.43 -18.69
N LEU A 376 19.37 -7.92 -17.47
CA LEU A 376 19.35 -8.66 -16.22
C LEU A 376 17.94 -8.59 -15.59
N PRO A 377 17.51 -9.63 -14.86
CA PRO A 377 16.28 -9.59 -14.08
C PRO A 377 16.33 -8.50 -12.98
#